data_AF-A0AAD7G4F7-F1
#
_entry.id   AF-A0AAD7G4F7-F1
#
_cell.length_a   1.000
_cell.length_b   1.000
_cell.length_c   1.000
_cell.angle_alpha   90.00
_cell.angle_beta   90.00
_cell.angle_gamma   90.00
#
_symmetry.space_group_name_H-M   'P 1'
#
loop_
_entity.id
_entity.type
_entity.pdbx_description
1 polymer ?
#
loop_
_entity_poly.entity_id
_entity_poly.type
_entity_poly.pdbx_seq_one_letter_code
_entity_poly.pdbx_strand_id
1 'polypeptide(L)' 'MSATQYNNGGGRAQYDPYDGPRTARRTPMACQFCRARKLKCDGLRPQCNNCNRRGYPCNYVPVAVQQASGSR' A
#
# COMPACT_ATOMS: atom_id res chain seq x y z
N MET A 1 27.94 -42.22 4.51
CA MET A 1 27.68 -41.61 5.83
C MET A 1 28.63 -40.41 5.95
N SER A 2 28.29 -39.13 6.00
CA SER A 2 27.01 -38.41 6.04
C SER A 2 27.28 -36.92 5.76
N ALA A 3 26.40 -36.33 4.94
CA ALA A 3 25.95 -34.93 4.86
C ALA A 3 26.95 -33.73 4.77
N THR A 4 26.89 -33.08 3.61
CA THR A 4 27.31 -31.71 3.27
C THR A 4 26.69 -30.66 4.22
N GLN A 5 27.51 -29.83 4.87
CA GLN A 5 27.02 -28.71 5.69
C GLN A 5 27.03 -27.40 4.89
N TYR A 6 25.98 -27.18 4.08
CA TYR A 6 25.70 -25.89 3.46
C TYR A 6 24.98 -24.98 4.49
N ASN A 7 25.69 -24.00 5.05
CA ASN A 7 25.13 -23.06 6.01
C ASN A 7 24.21 -22.06 5.32
N ASN A 8 22.90 -22.28 5.46
CA ASN A 8 21.85 -21.39 5.02
C ASN A 8 21.68 -20.25 6.04
N GLY A 9 22.35 -19.12 5.79
CA GLY A 9 22.23 -17.89 6.60
C GLY A 9 20.91 -17.18 6.36
N GLY A 10 19.81 -17.74 6.88
CA GLY A 10 18.48 -17.12 6.87
C GLY A 10 18.34 -16.08 7.99
N GLY A 11 18.11 -14.82 7.60
CA GLY A 11 18.07 -13.65 8.47
C GLY A 11 17.07 -13.75 9.63
N ARG A 12 17.57 -13.52 10.83
CA ARG A 12 16.79 -13.31 12.07
C ARG A 12 16.13 -11.94 11.96
N ALA A 13 14.83 -11.91 11.65
CA ALA A 13 13.99 -10.75 11.88
C ALA A 13 13.98 -10.48 13.39
N GLN A 14 14.75 -9.49 13.83
CA GLN A 14 14.74 -9.03 15.22
C GLN A 14 13.37 -8.42 15.51
N TYR A 15 12.60 -9.07 16.37
CA TYR A 15 11.34 -8.56 16.93
C TYR A 15 11.70 -7.49 17.97
N ASP A 16 11.59 -6.22 17.60
CA ASP A 16 11.76 -5.09 18.51
C ASP A 16 10.43 -4.79 19.22
N PRO A 17 10.35 -4.92 20.57
CA PRO A 17 9.10 -4.73 21.32
C PRO A 17 8.55 -3.28 21.29
N TYR A 18 9.29 -2.30 20.76
CA TYR A 18 8.84 -0.92 20.60
C TYR A 18 8.28 -0.62 19.22
N ASP A 19 8.28 -1.60 18.30
CA ASP A 19 7.48 -1.54 17.10
C ASP A 19 6.01 -1.77 17.45
N GLY A 20 5.43 -0.78 18.14
CA GLY A 20 3.99 -0.69 18.38
C GLY A 20 3.26 -0.94 17.07
N PRO A 21 2.02 -1.48 17.09
CA PRO A 21 1.36 -1.96 15.90
C PRO A 21 1.47 -0.90 14.82
N ARG A 22 2.27 -1.18 13.79
CA ARG A 22 2.34 -0.41 12.54
C ARG A 22 0.98 -0.56 11.90
N THR A 23 0.00 0.08 12.52
CA THR A 23 -1.36 0.23 12.06
C THR A 23 -1.16 1.10 10.86
N ALA A 24 -0.84 0.45 9.73
CA ALA A 24 -0.51 1.08 8.48
C ALA A 24 -1.63 2.08 8.29
N ARG A 25 -1.29 3.38 8.43
CA ARG A 25 -2.28 4.43 8.59
C ARG A 25 -3.27 4.23 7.46
N ARG A 26 -4.46 3.71 7.78
CA ARG A 26 -5.36 3.22 6.75
C ARG A 26 -5.70 4.44 5.94
N THR A 27 -5.28 4.41 4.68
CA THR A 27 -5.42 5.56 3.81
C THR A 27 -6.92 5.80 3.67
N PRO A 28 -7.44 6.95 4.12
CA PRO A 28 -8.88 7.18 4.12
C PRO A 28 -9.43 7.20 2.68
N MET A 29 -8.54 7.39 1.70
CA MET A 29 -8.87 7.56 0.31
C MET A 29 -7.74 7.04 -0.59
N ALA A 30 -8.06 6.11 -1.48
CA ALA A 30 -7.18 5.76 -2.59
C ALA A 30 -7.18 6.89 -3.65
N CYS A 31 -6.04 7.13 -4.31
CA CYS A 31 -5.97 8.07 -5.43
C CYS A 31 -6.82 7.60 -6.61
N GLN A 32 -7.16 8.50 -7.54
CA GLN A 32 -7.99 8.24 -8.71
C GLN A 32 -7.44 7.10 -9.57
N PHE A 33 -6.13 7.07 -9.82
CA PHE A 33 -5.48 6.00 -10.57
C PHE A 33 -5.64 4.63 -9.91
N CYS A 34 -5.34 4.54 -8.61
CA CYS A 34 -5.49 3.30 -7.86
C CYS A 34 -6.95 2.86 -7.75
N ARG A 35 -7.89 3.80 -7.61
CA ARG A 35 -9.33 3.50 -7.62
C ARG A 35 -9.78 2.92 -8.96
N ALA A 36 -9.46 3.59 -10.07
CA ALA A 36 -9.83 3.14 -11.42
C ALA A 36 -9.27 1.75 -11.74
N ARG A 37 -8.05 1.45 -11.25
CA ARG A 37 -7.39 0.15 -11.45
C ARG A 37 -7.62 -0.86 -10.32
N LYS A 38 -8.44 -0.53 -9.31
CA LYS A 38 -8.71 -1.36 -8.12
C LYS A 38 -7.43 -1.84 -7.42
N LEU A 39 -6.39 -1.01 -7.39
CA LEU A 39 -5.11 -1.29 -6.74
C LEU A 39 -5.12 -0.82 -5.29
N LYS A 40 -4.34 -1.50 -4.44
CA LYS A 40 -4.08 -1.03 -3.07
C LYS A 40 -3.29 0.28 -3.12
N CYS A 41 -3.90 1.37 -2.66
CA CYS A 41 -3.24 2.66 -2.53
C CYS A 41 -2.60 2.76 -1.14
N ASP A 42 -1.34 3.18 -1.10
CA ASP A 42 -0.57 3.47 0.12
C ASP A 42 -0.76 4.91 0.63
N GLY A 43 -1.47 5.76 -0.14
CA GLY A 43 -1.94 7.07 0.32
C GLY A 43 -0.84 8.08 0.64
N LEU A 44 0.42 7.76 0.28
CA LEU A 44 1.53 8.69 0.43
C LEU A 44 1.27 9.94 -0.41
N ARG A 45 1.70 11.09 0.12
CA ARG A 45 1.63 12.40 -0.53
C ARG A 45 3.06 12.92 -0.72
N PRO A 46 3.39 13.53 -1.86
CA PRO A 46 2.50 13.98 -2.94
C PRO A 46 2.04 12.89 -3.92
N GLN A 47 2.73 11.76 -4.01
CA GLN A 47 2.35 10.62 -4.86
C GLN A 47 2.41 9.31 -4.08
N CYS A 48 1.46 8.40 -4.34
CA CYS A 48 1.52 7.03 -3.81
C CYS A 48 2.64 6.21 -4.48
N ASN A 49 3.14 5.18 -3.81
CA ASN A 49 4.19 4.31 -4.32
C ASN A 49 3.83 3.67 -5.67
N ASN A 50 2.57 3.30 -5.88
CA ASN A 50 2.12 2.73 -7.15
C ASN A 50 2.18 3.74 -8.30
N CYS A 51 1.78 4.99 -8.06
CA CYS A 51 1.86 6.06 -9.05
C CYS A 51 3.32 6.44 -9.32
N ASN A 52 4.11 6.62 -8.26
CA ASN A 52 5.53 6.98 -8.35
C ASN A 52 6.32 5.95 -9.16
N ARG A 53 6.16 4.65 -8.86
CA ARG A 53 6.86 3.57 -9.59
C ARG A 53 6.47 3.47 -11.07
N ARG A 54 5.26 3.90 -11.42
CA ARG A 54 4.75 3.81 -12.80
C ARG A 54 4.85 5.14 -13.55
N GLY A 55 5.26 6.23 -12.89
CA GLY A 55 5.30 7.57 -13.47
C GLY A 55 3.93 8.13 -13.87
N TYR A 56 2.83 7.67 -13.25
CA TYR A 56 1.49 8.16 -13.56
C TYR A 56 1.04 9.25 -12.59
N PRO A 57 0.18 10.19 -13.04
CA PRO A 57 -0.33 11.25 -12.18
C PRO A 57 -1.12 10.69 -10.99
N CYS A 58 -0.78 11.16 -9.79
CA CYS A 58 -1.41 10.76 -8.53
C CYS A 58 -2.36 11.84 -8.03
N ASN A 59 -3.65 11.73 -8.39
CA ASN A 59 -4.66 12.72 -8.01
C ASN A 59 -5.59 12.14 -6.94
N TYR A 60 -5.71 12.83 -5.81
CA TYR A 60 -6.67 12.50 -4.76
C TYR A 60 -7.85 13.47 -4.86
N VAL A 61 -8.92 13.07 -5.53
CA VAL A 61 -10.15 13.87 -5.63
C VAL A 61 -11.14 13.35 -4.59
N PRO A 62 -11.63 14.20 -3.66
CA PRO A 62 -12.69 13.85 -2.74
C PRO A 62 -13.97 13.59 -3.53
N VAL A 63 -14.77 12.60 -3.12
CA VAL A 63 -16.06 12.32 -3.74
C VAL A 63 -17.06 13.35 -3.24
N ALA A 64 -16.89 14.61 -3.65
CA ALA A 64 -17.85 15.66 -3.39
C ALA A 64 -19.03 15.45 -4.36
N VAL A 65 -20.09 14.82 -3.85
CA VAL A 65 -21.48 15.05 -4.27
C VAL A 65 -21.84 14.68 -5.72
N GLN A 66 -21.63 13.43 -6.15
CA GLN A 66 -22.15 13.00 -7.47
C GLN A 66 -22.75 11.59 -7.49
N GLN A 67 -23.60 11.20 -6.54
CA GLN A 67 -24.55 10.06 -6.72
C GLN A 67 -25.83 10.25 -5.90
N ALA A 68 -26.60 11.30 -6.23
CA ALA A 68 -28.03 11.39 -5.92
C ALA A 68 -28.79 11.65 -7.25
N SER A 69 -28.60 10.75 -8.22
CA SER A 69 -29.35 10.78 -9.47
C SER A 69 -29.60 9.36 -9.96
N GLY A 70 -30.64 8.74 -9.40
CA GLY A 70 -31.44 7.74 -10.08
C GLY A 70 -30.99 6.29 -9.97
N SER A 71 -31.65 5.54 -9.08
CA SER A 71 -32.12 4.18 -9.37
C SER A 71 -33.39 3.99 -8.54
N ARG A 72 -34.48 3.67 -9.25
CA ARG A 72 -35.82 3.38 -8.73
C ARG A 72 -35.83 2.32 -7.64
#